data_AF-A0A0F9XDN6-F1
#
_entry.id   AF-A0A0F9XDN6-F1
#
_cell.length_a   1.000
_cell.length_b   1.000
_cell.length_c   1.000
_cell.angle_alpha   90.00
_cell.angle_beta   90.00
_cell.angle_gamma   90.00
#
_symmetry.space_group_name_H-M   'P 1'
#
loop_
_entity.id
_entity.type
_entity.pdbx_description
1 polymer ?
#
loop_
_entity_poly.entity_id
_entity_poly.type
_entity_poly.pdbx_seq_one_letter_code
_entity_poly.pdbx_strand_id
1 'polypeptide(L)'
;MALKYIPNDLPLQSLDQDPLQLMKSSLEHILKTTPPLPAYPDPAHLGGFIRGPTSIAFLFFRLSTLYPDVHVADHSLLHWAEQYLNADRGELQLTTRVGISCEKLAYEALKACISKDINHVKDFLSNMPTIVGPYPDSEKDPFESEIWQGRAGTLYFLRLIRHHVPDSAALLEDPITQVSQKILADSLDQDEGGWTFHKHKYIGAGHGDIGIITQLVLTTPALAPKLTPKLRALLNLQKDGNWPIAKEIDETRHPSLMQWCHGAPGFIFSLRAIRPHFPELHDQIDAAISKGQEAIWELGLLRKEPSLCHGILGNALNLPRGPRREHFLSLATVEAMAKAKSADPELFSPADYGCDMSLFFKYHSEKVNSAVGCVDRYCSWARLSIRVRIKGLRPLADNLMEAMAYKAPL
;
A
#
# COMPACT_ATOMS: atom_id res chain seq x y z
N MET A 1 -30.32 -3.89 -2.53
CA MET A 1 -29.10 -3.61 -1.75
C MET A 1 -28.60 -2.23 -2.12
N ALA A 2 -28.15 -1.43 -1.15
CA ALA A 2 -27.52 -0.15 -1.45
C ALA A 2 -26.26 -0.37 -2.30
N LEU A 3 -25.99 0.53 -3.24
CA LEU A 3 -24.76 0.49 -4.05
C LEU A 3 -23.54 0.60 -3.13
N LYS A 4 -22.46 -0.13 -3.43
CA LYS A 4 -21.19 -0.03 -2.67
C LYS A 4 -20.34 1.18 -3.09
N TYR A 5 -20.78 1.91 -4.10
CA TYR A 5 -20.14 3.08 -4.68
C TYR A 5 -21.14 4.24 -4.77
N ILE A 6 -20.60 5.43 -4.95
CA ILE A 6 -21.29 6.68 -5.24
C ILE A 6 -21.34 6.78 -6.77
N PRO A 7 -22.52 6.96 -7.39
CA PRO A 7 -22.61 7.17 -8.83
C PRO A 7 -21.69 8.32 -9.27
N ASN A 8 -20.93 8.09 -10.34
CA ASN A 8 -20.05 9.10 -10.92
C ASN A 8 -20.80 9.94 -11.96
N ASP A 9 -21.81 10.70 -11.51
CA ASP A 9 -22.70 11.52 -12.34
C ASP A 9 -22.45 13.03 -12.20
N LEU A 10 -21.52 13.42 -11.34
CA LEU A 10 -21.11 14.81 -11.16
C LEU A 10 -20.25 15.29 -12.35
N PRO A 11 -20.36 16.57 -12.76
CA PRO A 11 -19.39 17.16 -13.66
C PRO A 11 -17.96 16.99 -13.14
N LEU A 12 -16.99 16.89 -14.06
CA LEU A 12 -15.57 16.82 -13.70
C LEU A 12 -15.22 17.97 -12.73
N GLN A 13 -14.50 17.62 -11.68
CA GLN A 13 -14.09 18.51 -10.60
C GLN A 13 -12.57 18.61 -10.61
N SER A 14 -12.04 19.75 -10.18
CA SER A 14 -10.60 19.96 -9.98
C SER A 14 -10.27 19.98 -8.49
N LEU A 15 -9.04 19.63 -8.16
CA LEU A 15 -8.51 19.87 -6.83
C LEU A 15 -8.02 21.32 -6.77
N ASP A 16 -8.71 22.15 -5.99
CA ASP A 16 -8.44 23.60 -5.93
C ASP A 16 -7.37 23.99 -4.89
N GLN A 17 -6.89 23.02 -4.12
CA GLN A 17 -5.91 23.19 -3.03
C GLN A 17 -4.51 22.71 -3.46
N ASP A 18 -3.45 23.38 -2.98
CA ASP A 18 -2.06 23.00 -3.26
C ASP A 18 -1.73 21.62 -2.65
N PRO A 19 -1.33 20.62 -3.46
CA PRO A 19 -1.00 19.28 -2.96
C PRO A 19 0.08 19.26 -1.88
N LEU A 20 1.05 20.18 -1.93
CA LEU A 20 2.10 20.24 -0.91
C LEU A 20 1.52 20.69 0.44
N GLN A 21 0.69 21.74 0.45
CA GLN A 21 0.00 22.17 1.67
C GLN A 21 -0.92 21.07 2.21
N LEU A 22 -1.69 20.40 1.34
CA LEU A 22 -2.56 19.30 1.76
C LEU A 22 -1.77 18.17 2.42
N MET A 23 -0.64 17.79 1.85
CA MET A 23 0.25 16.82 2.48
C MET A 23 0.69 17.32 3.86
N LYS A 24 1.19 18.55 3.97
CA LYS A 24 1.67 19.10 5.25
C LYS A 24 0.57 19.08 6.30
N SER A 25 -0.63 19.58 5.98
CA SER A 25 -1.78 19.56 6.90
C SER A 25 -2.17 18.14 7.32
N SER A 26 -2.17 17.18 6.40
CA SER A 26 -2.40 15.76 6.76
C SER A 26 -1.33 15.20 7.69
N LEU A 27 -0.05 15.57 7.50
CA LEU A 27 1.04 15.13 8.38
C LEU A 27 0.95 15.81 9.75
N GLU A 28 0.63 17.10 9.83
CA GLU A 28 0.36 17.80 11.10
C GLU A 28 -0.81 17.18 11.84
N HIS A 29 -1.87 16.79 11.11
CA HIS A 29 -2.98 16.06 11.67
C HIS A 29 -2.54 14.74 12.31
N ILE A 30 -1.74 13.94 11.60
CA ILE A 30 -1.20 12.67 12.11
C ILE A 30 -0.41 12.91 13.40
N LEU A 31 0.45 13.92 13.43
CA LEU A 31 1.24 14.27 14.62
C LEU A 31 0.33 14.69 15.79
N LYS A 32 -0.76 15.41 15.51
CA LYS A 32 -1.72 15.85 16.52
C LYS A 32 -2.58 14.71 17.08
N THR A 33 -3.05 13.79 16.23
CA THR A 33 -3.97 12.72 16.63
C THR A 33 -3.26 11.47 17.13
N THR A 34 -2.04 11.23 16.67
CA THR A 34 -1.25 10.05 16.99
C THR A 34 0.21 10.44 17.25
N PRO A 35 0.51 11.33 18.21
CA PRO A 35 1.87 11.81 18.45
C PRO A 35 2.83 10.66 18.76
N PRO A 36 4.13 10.81 18.45
CA PRO A 36 5.14 9.84 18.86
C PRO A 36 5.15 9.73 20.40
N LEU A 37 5.10 8.50 20.90
CA LEU A 37 5.13 8.18 22.32
C LEU A 37 6.49 7.61 22.71
N PRO A 38 6.92 7.74 23.98
CA PRO A 38 8.17 7.12 24.43
C PRO A 38 8.11 5.58 24.38
N ALA A 39 6.92 4.99 24.50
CA ALA A 39 6.69 3.56 24.44
C ALA A 39 5.33 3.20 23.85
N TYR A 40 5.27 2.04 23.19
CA TYR A 40 4.06 1.39 22.66
C TYR A 40 3.94 -0.01 23.27
N PRO A 41 3.42 -0.14 24.51
CA PRO A 41 3.47 -1.39 25.27
C PRO A 41 2.41 -2.41 24.85
N ASP A 42 1.38 -2.01 24.10
CA ASP A 42 0.31 -2.89 23.65
C ASP A 42 0.64 -3.51 22.28
N PRO A 43 0.88 -4.83 22.21
CA PRO A 43 1.16 -5.50 20.94
C PRO A 43 0.00 -5.41 19.93
N ALA A 44 -1.23 -5.15 20.38
CA ALA A 44 -2.37 -4.98 19.48
C ALA A 44 -2.20 -3.76 18.55
N HIS A 45 -1.44 -2.74 18.99
CA HIS A 45 -1.12 -1.56 18.19
C HIS A 45 0.06 -1.78 17.23
N LEU A 46 0.78 -2.89 17.36
CA LEU A 46 1.93 -3.23 16.53
C LEU A 46 1.46 -4.04 15.32
N GLY A 47 1.86 -3.62 14.13
CA GLY A 47 1.31 -4.15 12.87
C GLY A 47 2.16 -3.84 11.64
N GLY A 48 3.46 -3.63 11.84
CA GLY A 48 4.43 -3.39 10.79
C GLY A 48 4.12 -2.13 10.00
N PHE A 49 4.20 -2.21 8.66
CA PHE A 49 3.91 -1.07 7.79
C PHE A 49 2.41 -0.77 7.67
N ILE A 50 1.54 -1.55 8.30
CA ILE A 50 0.09 -1.48 8.05
C ILE A 50 -0.62 -0.61 9.06
N ARG A 51 -0.17 -0.77 10.30
CA ARG A 51 -0.60 0.02 11.43
C ARG A 51 0.47 0.09 12.49
N GLY A 52 0.34 1.07 13.37
CA GLY A 52 1.23 1.28 14.51
C GLY A 52 2.34 2.28 14.24
N PRO A 53 3.24 2.46 15.22
CA PRO A 53 4.31 3.44 15.12
C PRO A 53 5.24 3.21 13.92
N THR A 54 5.56 1.95 13.59
CA THR A 54 6.41 1.62 12.44
C THR A 54 5.76 2.01 11.10
N SER A 55 4.44 1.93 11.00
CA SER A 55 3.69 2.36 9.82
C SER A 55 3.79 3.87 9.60
N ILE A 56 3.65 4.66 10.68
CA ILE A 56 3.79 6.13 10.63
C ILE A 56 5.26 6.52 10.39
N ALA A 57 6.21 5.85 11.05
CA ALA A 57 7.63 6.03 10.80
C ALA A 57 7.98 5.78 9.32
N PHE A 58 7.44 4.71 8.74
CA PHE A 58 7.64 4.38 7.33
C PHE A 58 7.08 5.46 6.40
N LEU A 59 5.89 6.01 6.67
CA LEU A 59 5.34 7.13 5.92
C LEU A 59 6.29 8.34 5.93
N PHE A 60 6.71 8.78 7.11
CA PHE A 60 7.62 9.92 7.25
C PHE A 60 8.97 9.67 6.59
N PHE A 61 9.53 8.46 6.74
CA PHE A 61 10.78 8.07 6.07
C PHE A 61 10.64 8.09 4.54
N ARG A 62 9.56 7.51 3.99
CA ARG A 62 9.35 7.53 2.53
C ARG A 62 9.22 8.96 2.02
N LEU A 63 8.46 9.80 2.71
CA LEU A 63 8.32 11.19 2.30
C LEU A 63 9.61 11.99 2.46
N SER A 64 10.44 11.73 3.47
CA SER A 64 11.74 12.40 3.62
C SER A 64 12.69 12.08 2.47
N THR A 65 12.65 10.85 1.93
CA THR A 65 13.46 10.48 0.76
C THR A 65 13.01 11.14 -0.54
N LEU A 66 11.74 11.54 -0.62
CA LEU A 66 11.15 12.14 -1.82
C LEU A 66 11.15 13.68 -1.76
N TYR A 67 11.04 14.22 -0.55
CA TYR A 67 10.87 15.64 -0.25
C TYR A 67 11.80 16.05 0.90
N PRO A 68 13.13 15.99 0.71
CA PRO A 68 14.10 16.21 1.78
C PRO A 68 14.02 17.61 2.40
N ASP A 69 13.56 18.61 1.65
CA ASP A 69 13.46 20.00 2.10
C ASP A 69 12.14 20.30 2.84
N VAL A 70 11.19 19.36 2.84
CA VAL A 70 9.88 19.58 3.49
C VAL A 70 10.02 19.43 5.00
N HIS A 71 9.48 20.43 5.70
CA HIS A 71 9.38 20.47 7.15
C HIS A 71 7.91 20.53 7.57
N VAL A 72 7.60 19.87 8.68
CA VAL A 72 6.28 19.79 9.30
C VAL A 72 6.45 19.99 10.79
N ALA A 73 5.64 20.88 11.40
CA ALA A 73 5.79 21.26 12.80
C ALA A 73 7.27 21.58 13.17
N ASP A 74 7.91 22.42 12.35
CA ASP A 74 9.30 22.91 12.49
C ASP A 74 10.42 21.84 12.45
N HIS A 75 10.08 20.59 12.12
CA HIS A 75 11.05 19.50 12.01
C HIS A 75 11.05 18.86 10.62
N SER A 76 12.19 18.26 10.25
CA SER A 76 12.30 17.49 9.01
C SER A 76 11.42 16.24 9.09
N LEU A 77 11.03 15.70 7.93
CA LEU A 77 10.27 14.46 7.89
C LEU A 77 11.07 13.27 8.45
N LEU A 78 12.40 13.25 8.27
CA LEU A 78 13.25 12.21 8.84
C LEU A 78 13.26 12.26 10.37
N HIS A 79 13.27 13.46 10.97
CA HIS A 79 13.16 13.60 12.42
C HIS A 79 11.92 12.90 12.96
N TRP A 80 10.75 13.12 12.34
CA TRP A 80 9.51 12.46 12.77
C TRP A 80 9.57 10.94 12.57
N ALA A 81 10.16 10.46 11.48
CA ALA A 81 10.37 9.04 11.27
C ALA A 81 11.18 8.40 12.42
N GLU A 82 12.26 9.06 12.85
CA GLU A 82 13.09 8.62 13.98
C GLU A 82 12.35 8.68 15.32
N GLN A 83 11.51 9.70 15.56
CA GLN A 83 10.72 9.78 16.80
C GLN A 83 9.78 8.58 16.98
N TYR A 84 9.05 8.19 15.92
CA TYR A 84 8.20 6.99 15.98
C TYR A 84 9.02 5.69 16.02
N LEU A 85 10.17 5.65 15.34
CA LEU A 85 10.98 4.44 15.27
C LEU A 85 11.73 4.17 16.59
N ASN A 86 12.20 5.20 17.28
CA ASN A 86 13.00 5.05 18.51
C ASN A 86 12.17 4.75 19.77
N ALA A 87 10.84 4.79 19.66
CA ALA A 87 9.95 4.44 20.75
C ALA A 87 10.13 2.97 21.19
N ASP A 88 10.15 2.76 22.51
CA ASP A 88 10.19 1.42 23.11
C ASP A 88 8.92 0.64 22.71
N ARG A 89 9.11 -0.63 22.42
CA ARG A 89 8.05 -1.56 21.99
C ARG A 89 8.27 -2.96 22.55
N GLY A 90 9.12 -3.07 23.58
CA GLY A 90 9.51 -4.33 24.19
C GLY A 90 10.28 -5.24 23.21
N GLU A 91 10.38 -6.50 23.61
CA GLU A 91 11.02 -7.54 22.81
C GLU A 91 10.08 -8.00 21.67
N LEU A 92 10.50 -7.77 20.43
CA LEU A 92 9.74 -8.19 19.25
C LEU A 92 10.12 -9.60 18.82
N GLN A 93 9.11 -10.45 18.73
CA GLN A 93 9.23 -11.84 18.29
C GLN A 93 8.46 -12.08 16.99
N LEU A 94 8.94 -13.04 16.18
CA LEU A 94 8.15 -13.53 15.05
C LEU A 94 6.94 -14.29 15.59
N THR A 95 5.79 -14.08 14.95
CA THR A 95 4.56 -14.82 15.21
C THR A 95 4.26 -15.70 14.00
N THR A 96 3.00 -15.87 13.59
CA THR A 96 2.63 -16.49 12.31
C THR A 96 2.71 -15.53 11.12
N ARG A 97 3.15 -14.29 11.35
CA ARG A 97 3.23 -13.23 10.32
C ARG A 97 4.69 -12.89 10.02
N VAL A 98 5.06 -12.98 8.76
CA VAL A 98 6.39 -12.62 8.19
C VAL A 98 6.29 -11.65 7.00
N GLY A 99 5.07 -11.20 6.69
CA GLY A 99 4.79 -10.20 5.66
C GLY A 99 4.87 -8.76 6.18
N ILE A 100 4.38 -7.80 5.39
CA ILE A 100 4.47 -6.36 5.71
C ILE A 100 3.74 -5.92 7.00
N SER A 101 2.88 -6.78 7.56
CA SER A 101 2.23 -6.63 8.87
C SER A 101 3.01 -7.17 10.07
N CYS A 102 4.15 -7.81 9.83
CA CYS A 102 5.03 -8.26 10.90
C CYS A 102 5.79 -7.05 11.49
N GLU A 103 5.51 -6.71 12.75
CA GLU A 103 6.17 -5.59 13.44
C GLU A 103 7.69 -5.77 13.49
N LYS A 104 8.17 -6.95 13.90
CA LYS A 104 9.62 -7.23 14.01
C LYS A 104 10.35 -6.95 12.70
N LEU A 105 9.89 -7.56 11.61
CA LEU A 105 10.53 -7.44 10.31
C LEU A 105 10.43 -6.02 9.74
N ALA A 106 9.26 -5.37 9.88
CA ALA A 106 9.08 -4.00 9.42
C ALA A 106 9.98 -3.02 10.19
N TYR A 107 10.05 -3.18 11.51
CA TYR A 107 10.88 -2.37 12.40
C TYR A 107 12.36 -2.53 12.06
N GLU A 108 12.86 -3.76 12.01
CA GLU A 108 14.26 -4.06 11.71
C GLU A 108 14.66 -3.59 10.31
N ALA A 109 13.80 -3.81 9.30
CA ALA A 109 14.04 -3.33 7.95
C ALA A 109 14.11 -1.80 7.87
N LEU A 110 13.16 -1.10 8.51
CA LEU A 110 13.14 0.37 8.51
C LEU A 110 14.32 0.94 9.29
N LYS A 111 14.70 0.32 10.41
CA LYS A 111 15.87 0.69 11.19
C LYS A 111 17.16 0.57 10.37
N ALA A 112 17.32 -0.53 9.64
CA ALA A 112 18.44 -0.69 8.71
C ALA A 112 18.45 0.38 7.61
N CYS A 113 17.29 0.71 7.03
CA CYS A 113 17.18 1.73 5.98
C CYS A 113 17.51 3.14 6.47
N ILE A 114 17.06 3.51 7.67
CA ILE A 114 17.34 4.84 8.26
C ILE A 114 18.79 4.94 8.69
N SER A 115 19.31 3.95 9.42
CA SER A 115 20.68 4.02 9.95
C SER A 115 21.74 3.74 8.90
N LYS A 116 21.38 3.05 7.81
CA LYS A 116 22.29 2.52 6.79
C LYS A 116 23.41 1.64 7.37
N ASP A 117 23.13 0.99 8.50
CA ASP A 117 24.10 0.14 9.20
C ASP A 117 23.92 -1.33 8.76
N ILE A 118 25.01 -1.92 8.28
CA ILE A 118 25.04 -3.32 7.85
C ILE A 118 24.74 -4.30 8.99
N ASN A 119 24.99 -3.92 10.25
CA ASN A 119 24.67 -4.76 11.40
C ASN A 119 23.15 -4.87 11.59
N HIS A 120 22.40 -3.79 11.39
CA HIS A 120 20.93 -3.86 11.40
C HIS A 120 20.39 -4.71 10.24
N VAL A 121 21.09 -4.76 9.10
CA VAL A 121 20.76 -5.70 8.02
C VAL A 121 20.96 -7.15 8.50
N LYS A 122 22.08 -7.44 9.18
CA LYS A 122 22.34 -8.78 9.74
C LYS A 122 21.32 -9.17 10.79
N ASP A 123 20.88 -8.23 11.63
CA ASP A 123 19.81 -8.45 12.61
C ASP A 123 18.52 -8.87 11.89
N PHE A 124 18.10 -8.14 10.84
CA PHE A 124 16.96 -8.54 10.01
C PHE A 124 17.15 -9.93 9.40
N LEU A 125 18.33 -10.24 8.87
CA LEU A 125 18.63 -11.52 8.22
C LEU A 125 18.73 -12.69 9.18
N SER A 126 18.93 -12.46 10.48
CA SER A 126 18.92 -13.51 11.51
C SER A 126 17.57 -14.25 11.59
N ASN A 127 16.49 -13.63 11.08
CA ASN A 127 15.16 -14.20 11.00
C ASN A 127 14.98 -15.20 9.84
N MET A 128 15.88 -15.22 8.84
CA MET A 128 15.68 -16.00 7.60
C MET A 128 15.48 -17.52 7.83
N PRO A 129 16.23 -18.19 8.74
CA PRO A 129 16.00 -19.61 9.02
C PRO A 129 14.58 -19.88 9.50
N THR A 130 14.03 -19.02 10.36
CA THR A 130 12.64 -19.14 10.84
C THR A 130 11.64 -18.85 9.73
N ILE A 131 11.92 -17.94 8.79
CA ILE A 131 11.00 -17.58 7.70
C ILE A 131 10.96 -18.66 6.62
N VAL A 132 12.10 -19.26 6.29
CA VAL A 132 12.24 -20.21 5.18
C VAL A 132 11.97 -21.65 5.64
N GLY A 133 12.36 -22.00 6.86
CA GLY A 133 12.45 -23.38 7.33
C GLY A 133 13.85 -23.98 7.09
N PRO A 134 14.01 -25.32 7.09
CA PRO A 134 12.94 -26.33 7.05
C PRO A 134 12.16 -26.46 8.37
N TYR A 135 10.91 -26.90 8.27
CA TYR A 135 10.12 -27.34 9.42
C TYR A 135 10.06 -28.88 9.44
N PRO A 136 10.10 -29.53 10.61
CA PRO A 136 9.93 -30.98 10.70
C PRO A 136 8.63 -31.45 10.03
N ASP A 137 8.61 -32.64 9.43
CA ASP A 137 7.39 -33.19 8.79
C ASP A 137 6.19 -33.30 9.75
N SER A 138 6.47 -33.40 11.06
CA SER A 138 5.46 -33.41 12.13
C SER A 138 4.86 -32.02 12.42
N GLU A 139 5.49 -30.95 11.96
CA GLU A 139 5.08 -29.57 12.16
C GLU A 139 4.61 -28.96 10.85
N LYS A 140 3.42 -28.37 10.88
CA LYS A 140 2.94 -27.61 9.73
C LYS A 140 3.73 -26.31 9.64
N ASP A 141 4.24 -25.98 8.46
CA ASP A 141 4.74 -24.64 8.14
C ASP A 141 3.68 -23.59 8.55
N PRO A 142 3.99 -22.71 9.51
CA PRO A 142 3.01 -21.78 10.05
C PRO A 142 2.84 -20.53 9.19
N PHE A 143 3.67 -20.34 8.16
CA PHE A 143 3.70 -19.13 7.36
C PHE A 143 3.02 -19.31 6.01
N GLU A 144 2.34 -18.24 5.60
CA GLU A 144 1.69 -18.13 4.30
C GLU A 144 2.61 -17.41 3.30
N SER A 145 2.19 -17.33 2.04
CA SER A 145 2.99 -16.70 0.97
C SER A 145 2.57 -15.28 0.59
N GLU A 146 1.37 -14.81 0.98
CA GLU A 146 0.84 -13.50 0.53
C GLU A 146 1.58 -12.28 1.12
N ILE A 147 1.24 -11.06 0.67
CA ILE A 147 2.06 -9.87 0.98
C ILE A 147 1.91 -9.40 2.43
N TRP A 148 0.70 -9.43 3.01
CA TRP A 148 0.46 -8.81 4.31
C TRP A 148 1.10 -9.59 5.45
N GLN A 149 0.92 -10.89 5.49
CA GLN A 149 1.32 -11.80 6.57
C GLN A 149 2.36 -12.82 6.12
N GLY A 150 2.55 -13.01 4.81
CA GLY A 150 3.41 -14.05 4.26
C GLY A 150 4.73 -13.61 3.66
N ARG A 151 5.43 -14.59 3.10
CA ARG A 151 6.81 -14.49 2.58
C ARG A 151 6.97 -13.49 1.43
N ALA A 152 5.93 -13.21 0.64
CA ALA A 152 6.00 -12.15 -0.38
C ALA A 152 6.23 -10.77 0.25
N GLY A 153 5.71 -10.51 1.45
CA GLY A 153 6.03 -9.31 2.21
C GLY A 153 7.47 -9.31 2.75
N THR A 154 8.07 -10.47 3.02
CA THR A 154 9.51 -10.55 3.31
C THR A 154 10.37 -10.13 2.12
N LEU A 155 10.01 -10.56 0.91
CA LEU A 155 10.68 -10.11 -0.32
C LEU A 155 10.61 -8.60 -0.50
N TYR A 156 9.50 -7.97 -0.10
CA TYR A 156 9.36 -6.52 -0.08
C TYR A 156 10.43 -5.85 0.80
N PHE A 157 10.60 -6.32 2.04
CA PHE A 157 11.62 -5.79 2.96
C PHE A 157 13.04 -5.98 2.41
N LEU A 158 13.35 -7.16 1.85
CA LEU A 158 14.67 -7.43 1.27
C LEU A 158 14.99 -6.46 0.13
N ARG A 159 14.02 -6.13 -0.74
CA ARG A 159 14.21 -5.09 -1.78
C ARG A 159 14.35 -3.69 -1.20
N LEU A 160 13.56 -3.36 -0.19
CA LEU A 160 13.62 -2.06 0.50
C LEU A 160 15.02 -1.85 1.10
N ILE A 161 15.54 -2.84 1.83
CA ILE A 161 16.89 -2.83 2.41
C ILE A 161 17.94 -2.72 1.30
N ARG A 162 17.88 -3.57 0.27
CA ARG A 162 18.82 -3.55 -0.87
C ARG A 162 18.94 -2.15 -1.49
N HIS A 163 17.84 -1.42 -1.59
CA HIS A 163 17.88 -0.08 -2.14
C HIS A 163 18.50 0.95 -1.20
N HIS A 164 18.07 0.99 0.07
CA HIS A 164 18.50 2.03 1.01
C HIS A 164 19.88 1.75 1.63
N VAL A 165 20.34 0.49 1.55
CA VAL A 165 21.65 0.02 1.99
C VAL A 165 22.35 -0.73 0.84
N PRO A 166 22.82 -0.05 -0.23
CA PRO A 166 23.36 -0.70 -1.42
C PRO A 166 24.50 -1.70 -1.13
N ASP A 167 25.32 -1.42 -0.11
CA ASP A 167 26.43 -2.28 0.32
C ASP A 167 25.97 -3.64 0.85
N SER A 168 24.69 -3.81 1.16
CA SER A 168 24.13 -5.09 1.58
C SER A 168 23.76 -6.02 0.43
N ALA A 169 23.87 -5.59 -0.84
CA ALA A 169 23.35 -6.34 -1.99
C ALA A 169 23.80 -7.81 -1.99
N ALA A 170 25.11 -8.05 -1.81
CA ALA A 170 25.68 -9.41 -1.78
C ALA A 170 25.15 -10.27 -0.62
N LEU A 171 24.90 -9.68 0.56
CA LEU A 171 24.36 -10.39 1.72
C LEU A 171 22.90 -10.80 1.53
N LEU A 172 22.19 -10.16 0.61
CA LEU A 172 20.76 -10.37 0.37
C LEU A 172 20.47 -11.42 -0.71
N GLU A 173 21.45 -11.80 -1.55
CA GLU A 173 21.22 -12.72 -2.67
C GLU A 173 20.72 -14.10 -2.22
N ASP A 174 21.40 -14.70 -1.24
CA ASP A 174 21.02 -16.02 -0.71
C ASP A 174 19.65 -15.99 -0.01
N PRO A 175 19.38 -15.03 0.91
CA PRO A 175 18.04 -14.85 1.49
C PRO A 175 16.93 -14.67 0.44
N ILE A 176 17.16 -13.83 -0.58
CA ILE A 176 16.18 -13.60 -1.65
C ILE A 176 15.89 -14.89 -2.41
N THR A 177 16.93 -15.66 -2.72
CA THR A 177 16.82 -16.93 -3.44
C THR A 177 16.02 -17.93 -2.60
N GLN A 178 16.36 -18.09 -1.33
CA GLN A 178 15.69 -19.01 -0.41
C GLN A 178 14.20 -18.68 -0.23
N VAL A 179 13.88 -17.41 0.05
CA VAL A 179 12.49 -16.97 0.21
C VAL A 179 11.70 -17.13 -1.10
N SER A 180 12.29 -16.79 -2.25
CA SER A 180 11.64 -16.96 -3.56
C SER A 180 11.35 -18.43 -3.88
N GLN A 181 12.32 -19.32 -3.63
CA GLN A 181 12.15 -20.76 -3.83
C GLN A 181 11.07 -21.33 -2.91
N LYS A 182 11.05 -20.90 -1.64
CA LYS A 182 10.02 -21.33 -0.68
C LYS A 182 8.62 -20.92 -1.13
N ILE A 183 8.43 -19.66 -1.55
CA ILE A 183 7.15 -19.20 -2.11
C ILE A 183 6.75 -20.04 -3.33
N LEU A 184 7.67 -20.33 -4.25
CA LEU A 184 7.37 -21.15 -5.42
C LEU A 184 6.97 -22.59 -5.05
N ALA A 185 7.59 -23.15 -4.01
CA ALA A 185 7.27 -24.48 -3.48
C ALA A 185 5.91 -24.52 -2.76
N ASP A 186 5.47 -23.40 -2.17
CA ASP A 186 4.16 -23.26 -1.53
C ASP A 186 2.99 -23.17 -2.53
N SER A 187 3.27 -23.06 -3.84
CA SER A 187 2.23 -23.02 -4.86
C SER A 187 1.53 -24.38 -4.99
N LEU A 188 0.22 -24.37 -5.24
CA LEU A 188 -0.58 -25.58 -5.45
C LEU A 188 -0.13 -26.41 -6.66
N ASP A 189 0.46 -25.76 -7.65
CA ASP A 189 0.98 -26.36 -8.87
C ASP A 189 2.06 -25.48 -9.51
N GLN A 190 2.64 -25.96 -10.61
CA GLN A 190 3.54 -25.15 -11.44
C GLN A 190 2.80 -24.33 -12.50
N ASP A 191 1.53 -24.66 -12.75
CA ASP A 191 0.68 -24.07 -13.78
C ASP A 191 -0.24 -22.99 -13.20
N GLU A 192 -1.56 -23.10 -13.30
CA GLU A 192 -2.51 -21.99 -13.09
C GLU A 192 -3.06 -21.86 -11.66
N GLY A 193 -2.85 -22.84 -10.78
CA GLY A 193 -3.52 -22.97 -9.48
C GLY A 193 -3.18 -21.87 -8.49
N GLY A 194 -1.92 -21.42 -8.45
CA GLY A 194 -1.47 -20.30 -7.62
C GLY A 194 -1.26 -20.67 -6.16
N TRP A 195 -1.66 -19.81 -5.23
CA TRP A 195 -1.47 -19.99 -3.79
C TRP A 195 -2.79 -19.95 -3.02
N THR A 196 -2.76 -20.40 -1.77
CA THR A 196 -3.87 -20.24 -0.83
C THR A 196 -3.48 -19.34 0.33
N PHE A 197 -4.46 -18.63 0.87
CA PHE A 197 -4.36 -17.97 2.17
C PHE A 197 -5.62 -18.28 2.96
N HIS A 198 -5.46 -18.80 4.19
CA HIS A 198 -6.56 -19.35 4.99
C HIS A 198 -7.46 -20.33 4.19
N LYS A 199 -6.84 -21.21 3.39
CA LYS A 199 -7.52 -22.22 2.53
C LYS A 199 -8.32 -21.65 1.36
N HIS A 200 -8.25 -20.34 1.09
CA HIS A 200 -8.92 -19.71 -0.04
C HIS A 200 -7.92 -19.31 -1.14
N LYS A 201 -8.30 -19.49 -2.41
CA LYS A 201 -7.52 -19.12 -3.59
C LYS A 201 -7.73 -17.65 -3.96
N TYR A 202 -7.34 -16.75 -3.07
CA TYR A 202 -7.44 -15.31 -3.32
C TYR A 202 -6.57 -14.90 -4.52
N ILE A 203 -7.03 -13.92 -5.28
CA ILE A 203 -6.30 -13.46 -6.47
C ILE A 203 -5.83 -12.00 -6.38
N GLY A 204 -6.37 -11.21 -5.45
CA GLY A 204 -6.10 -9.78 -5.31
C GLY A 204 -4.71 -9.45 -4.75
N ALA A 205 -4.33 -8.17 -4.83
CA ALA A 205 -2.97 -7.74 -4.49
C ALA A 205 -2.62 -7.89 -3.01
N GLY A 206 -3.63 -7.89 -2.13
CA GLY A 206 -3.42 -8.05 -0.69
C GLY A 206 -3.11 -9.49 -0.29
N HIS A 207 -3.97 -10.44 -0.63
CA HIS A 207 -3.90 -11.80 -0.08
C HIS A 207 -3.70 -12.89 -1.14
N GLY A 208 -3.49 -12.50 -2.40
CA GLY A 208 -3.62 -13.41 -3.53
C GLY A 208 -2.49 -13.38 -4.54
N ASP A 209 -2.69 -14.19 -5.58
CA ASP A 209 -1.68 -14.51 -6.59
C ASP A 209 -1.02 -13.28 -7.22
N ILE A 210 -1.79 -12.23 -7.57
CA ILE A 210 -1.21 -11.08 -8.26
C ILE A 210 -0.22 -10.31 -7.35
N GLY A 211 -0.48 -10.26 -6.05
CA GLY A 211 0.43 -9.69 -5.06
C GLY A 211 1.71 -10.51 -4.95
N ILE A 212 1.59 -11.83 -4.89
CA ILE A 212 2.73 -12.76 -4.81
C ILE A 212 3.60 -12.69 -6.07
N ILE A 213 3.00 -12.79 -7.25
CA ILE A 213 3.68 -12.68 -8.55
C ILE A 213 4.43 -11.36 -8.63
N THR A 214 3.81 -10.26 -8.19
CA THR A 214 4.44 -8.94 -8.20
C THR A 214 5.71 -8.92 -7.36
N GLN A 215 5.67 -9.46 -6.14
CA GLN A 215 6.84 -9.48 -5.26
C GLN A 215 7.94 -10.41 -5.79
N LEU A 216 7.60 -11.56 -6.37
CA LEU A 216 8.57 -12.47 -6.99
C LEU A 216 9.26 -11.83 -8.19
N VAL A 217 8.49 -11.24 -9.12
CA VAL A 217 9.03 -10.67 -10.36
C VAL A 217 9.86 -9.43 -10.10
N LEU A 218 9.43 -8.55 -9.20
CA LEU A 218 10.19 -7.34 -8.86
C LEU A 218 11.47 -7.64 -8.10
N THR A 219 11.52 -8.72 -7.31
CA THR A 219 12.76 -9.13 -6.63
C THR A 219 13.68 -9.92 -7.55
N THR A 220 13.13 -10.84 -8.32
CA THR A 220 13.88 -11.78 -9.16
C THR A 220 13.26 -11.81 -10.56
N PRO A 221 13.56 -10.82 -11.42
CA PRO A 221 12.97 -10.72 -12.76
C PRO A 221 13.09 -11.97 -13.63
N ALA A 222 14.16 -12.76 -13.43
CA ALA A 222 14.38 -14.03 -14.13
C ALA A 222 13.29 -15.09 -13.87
N LEU A 223 12.45 -14.92 -12.83
CA LEU A 223 11.31 -15.81 -12.58
C LEU A 223 10.10 -15.52 -13.47
N ALA A 224 10.06 -14.38 -14.17
CA ALA A 224 8.89 -13.99 -14.97
C ALA A 224 8.45 -15.05 -16.00
N PRO A 225 9.35 -15.66 -16.82
CA PRO A 225 8.93 -16.70 -17.77
C PRO A 225 8.19 -17.87 -17.11
N LYS A 226 8.66 -18.32 -15.94
CA LYS A 226 8.03 -19.41 -15.16
C LYS A 226 6.66 -19.03 -14.58
N LEU A 227 6.42 -17.74 -14.35
CA LEU A 227 5.16 -17.23 -13.78
C LEU A 227 4.14 -16.84 -14.86
N THR A 228 4.50 -16.92 -16.14
CA THR A 228 3.64 -16.53 -17.26
C THR A 228 2.30 -17.30 -17.28
N PRO A 229 2.24 -18.63 -17.09
CA PRO A 229 0.96 -19.35 -17.07
C PRO A 229 0.03 -18.82 -15.97
N LYS A 230 0.56 -18.59 -14.76
CA LYS A 230 -0.19 -18.02 -13.63
C LYS A 230 -0.73 -16.63 -13.96
N LEU A 231 0.12 -15.74 -14.49
CA LEU A 231 -0.31 -14.39 -14.84
C LEU A 231 -1.36 -14.38 -15.96
N ARG A 232 -1.19 -15.23 -16.98
CA ARG A 232 -2.16 -15.37 -18.08
C ARG A 232 -3.51 -15.87 -17.57
N ALA A 233 -3.53 -16.86 -16.68
CA ALA A 233 -4.76 -17.34 -16.05
C ALA A 233 -5.47 -16.21 -15.29
N LEU A 234 -4.73 -15.39 -14.54
CA LEU A 234 -5.29 -14.23 -13.85
C LEU A 234 -5.85 -13.16 -14.80
N LEU A 235 -5.17 -12.88 -15.91
CA LEU A 235 -5.67 -11.94 -16.94
C LEU A 235 -6.98 -12.44 -17.55
N ASN A 236 -7.13 -13.75 -17.75
CA ASN A 236 -8.34 -14.36 -18.28
C ASN A 236 -9.54 -14.33 -17.32
N LEU A 237 -9.32 -14.07 -16.03
CA LEU A 237 -10.39 -13.91 -15.03
C LEU A 237 -11.03 -12.52 -15.06
N GLN A 238 -10.51 -11.57 -15.84
CA GLN A 238 -11.08 -10.22 -15.89
C GLN A 238 -12.49 -10.24 -16.51
N LYS A 239 -13.46 -9.67 -15.78
CA LYS A 239 -14.84 -9.50 -16.22
C LYS A 239 -15.28 -8.06 -16.00
N ASP A 240 -15.79 -7.43 -17.06
CA ASP A 240 -16.25 -6.02 -17.04
C ASP A 240 -15.21 -5.05 -16.44
N GLY A 241 -13.94 -5.28 -16.77
CA GLY A 241 -12.81 -4.49 -16.28
C GLY A 241 -12.39 -4.80 -14.83
N ASN A 242 -13.12 -5.63 -14.10
CA ASN A 242 -12.80 -6.00 -12.72
C ASN A 242 -12.40 -7.48 -12.56
N TRP A 243 -11.92 -7.84 -11.37
CA TRP A 243 -11.55 -9.20 -11.00
C TRP A 243 -12.35 -9.68 -9.77
N PRO A 244 -12.68 -10.98 -9.70
CA PRO A 244 -13.28 -11.57 -8.52
C PRO A 244 -12.32 -11.54 -7.32
N ILE A 245 -12.85 -11.83 -6.13
CA ILE A 245 -12.05 -11.90 -4.90
C ILE A 245 -11.11 -13.14 -4.92
N ALA A 246 -11.59 -14.25 -5.49
CA ALA A 246 -10.91 -15.56 -5.54
C ALA A 246 -11.37 -16.39 -6.76
N LYS A 247 -10.61 -17.43 -7.16
CA LYS A 247 -10.88 -18.24 -8.37
C LYS A 247 -12.15 -19.11 -8.32
N GLU A 248 -12.67 -19.40 -7.14
CA GLU A 248 -13.76 -20.37 -6.92
C GLU A 248 -14.78 -19.80 -5.93
N ILE A 249 -15.18 -18.54 -6.13
CA ILE A 249 -16.12 -17.85 -5.24
C ILE A 249 -17.49 -17.68 -5.88
N ASP A 250 -18.54 -17.87 -5.08
CA ASP A 250 -19.91 -17.53 -5.47
C ASP A 250 -20.06 -16.00 -5.44
N GLU A 251 -19.96 -15.37 -6.61
CA GLU A 251 -20.09 -13.91 -6.78
C GLU A 251 -21.46 -13.37 -6.35
N THR A 252 -22.51 -14.22 -6.29
CA THR A 252 -23.82 -13.79 -5.80
C THR A 252 -23.81 -13.51 -4.31
N ARG A 253 -22.97 -14.24 -3.57
CA ARG A 253 -22.77 -14.08 -2.11
C ARG A 253 -21.61 -13.14 -1.80
N HIS A 254 -20.62 -13.09 -2.69
CA HIS A 254 -19.40 -12.31 -2.53
C HIS A 254 -19.15 -11.46 -3.78
N PRO A 255 -19.89 -10.35 -3.94
CA PRO A 255 -19.76 -9.51 -5.11
C PRO A 255 -18.34 -8.95 -5.22
N SER A 256 -17.87 -8.80 -6.46
CA SER A 256 -16.56 -8.24 -6.74
C SER A 256 -16.40 -6.86 -6.09
N LEU A 257 -15.17 -6.57 -5.66
CA LEU A 257 -14.82 -5.33 -4.98
C LEU A 257 -14.00 -4.47 -5.93
N MET A 258 -14.05 -3.15 -5.75
CA MET A 258 -13.26 -2.19 -6.52
C MET A 258 -12.23 -1.54 -5.58
N GLN A 259 -11.30 -2.35 -5.07
CA GLN A 259 -10.36 -1.99 -4.00
C GLN A 259 -8.94 -2.46 -4.34
N TRP A 260 -7.92 -1.90 -3.72
CA TRP A 260 -6.54 -2.36 -3.92
C TRP A 260 -6.36 -3.79 -3.41
N CYS A 261 -6.90 -4.12 -2.24
CA CYS A 261 -6.77 -5.46 -1.67
C CYS A 261 -7.49 -6.52 -2.54
N HIS A 262 -8.64 -6.17 -3.10
CA HIS A 262 -9.49 -7.03 -3.92
C HIS A 262 -10.13 -6.24 -5.07
N GLY A 263 -9.73 -6.56 -6.31
CA GLY A 263 -10.28 -5.99 -7.53
C GLY A 263 -9.28 -5.26 -8.43
N ALA A 264 -9.82 -4.57 -9.44
CA ALA A 264 -9.05 -3.89 -10.48
C ALA A 264 -7.95 -2.95 -9.97
N PRO A 265 -8.14 -2.13 -8.91
CA PRO A 265 -7.11 -1.22 -8.45
C PRO A 265 -5.81 -1.95 -8.07
N GLY A 266 -5.90 -3.08 -7.37
CA GLY A 266 -4.72 -3.88 -7.01
C GLY A 266 -4.06 -4.56 -8.20
N PHE A 267 -4.88 -5.06 -9.13
CA PHE A 267 -4.42 -5.67 -10.37
C PHE A 267 -3.67 -4.66 -11.24
N ILE A 268 -4.25 -3.48 -11.50
CA ILE A 268 -3.66 -2.46 -12.37
C ILE A 268 -2.30 -2.00 -11.83
N PHE A 269 -2.19 -1.75 -10.52
CA PHE A 269 -0.91 -1.43 -9.89
C PHE A 269 0.15 -2.50 -10.16
N SER A 270 -0.21 -3.75 -9.89
CA SER A 270 0.66 -4.91 -10.06
C SER A 270 1.08 -5.09 -11.53
N LEU A 271 0.10 -5.05 -12.44
CA LEU A 271 0.30 -5.19 -13.88
C LEU A 271 1.24 -4.11 -14.44
N ARG A 272 1.07 -2.84 -14.06
CA ARG A 272 2.00 -1.76 -14.46
C ARG A 272 3.42 -1.95 -13.95
N ALA A 273 3.55 -2.50 -12.74
CA ALA A 273 4.85 -2.75 -12.14
C ALA A 273 5.59 -3.85 -12.89
N ILE A 274 4.91 -4.98 -13.16
CA ILE A 274 5.52 -6.17 -13.74
C ILE A 274 5.51 -6.23 -15.26
N ARG A 275 4.70 -5.40 -15.94
CA ARG A 275 4.56 -5.38 -17.42
C ARG A 275 5.89 -5.55 -18.16
N PRO A 276 6.97 -4.80 -17.84
CA PRO A 276 8.24 -4.89 -18.59
C PRO A 276 8.89 -6.29 -18.60
N HIS A 277 8.50 -7.16 -17.67
CA HIS A 277 9.04 -8.51 -17.51
C HIS A 277 8.23 -9.59 -18.25
N PHE A 278 7.11 -9.22 -18.87
CA PHE A 278 6.23 -10.13 -19.61
C PHE A 278 5.98 -9.63 -21.05
N PRO A 279 7.00 -9.61 -21.92
CA PRO A 279 6.88 -9.06 -23.27
C PRO A 279 5.80 -9.76 -24.10
N GLU A 280 5.61 -11.07 -23.92
CA GLU A 280 4.58 -11.85 -24.62
C GLU A 280 3.14 -11.56 -24.16
N LEU A 281 2.97 -10.90 -23.01
CA LEU A 281 1.66 -10.53 -22.46
C LEU A 281 1.41 -9.02 -22.53
N HIS A 282 2.31 -8.21 -23.10
CA HIS A 282 2.19 -6.75 -23.11
C HIS A 282 0.82 -6.26 -23.59
N ASP A 283 0.34 -6.75 -24.73
CA ASP A 283 -0.94 -6.32 -25.29
C ASP A 283 -2.12 -6.72 -24.41
N GLN A 284 -2.09 -7.93 -23.82
CA GLN A 284 -3.12 -8.40 -22.91
C GLN A 284 -3.12 -7.60 -21.60
N ILE A 285 -1.94 -7.28 -21.07
CA ILE A 285 -1.75 -6.46 -19.88
C ILE A 285 -2.28 -5.04 -20.12
N ASP A 286 -1.94 -4.42 -21.25
CA ASP A 286 -2.37 -3.06 -21.59
C ASP A 286 -3.89 -2.99 -21.78
N ALA A 287 -4.47 -3.97 -22.48
CA ALA A 287 -5.92 -4.08 -22.61
C ALA A 287 -6.61 -4.27 -21.25
N ALA A 288 -6.05 -5.10 -20.37
CA ALA A 288 -6.59 -5.32 -19.03
C ALA A 288 -6.52 -4.06 -18.16
N ILE A 289 -5.40 -3.33 -18.22
CA ILE A 289 -5.24 -2.04 -17.54
C ILE A 289 -6.27 -1.03 -18.04
N SER A 290 -6.41 -0.88 -19.37
CA SER A 290 -7.36 0.07 -19.96
C SER A 290 -8.80 -0.21 -19.54
N LYS A 291 -9.25 -1.48 -19.63
CA LYS A 291 -10.58 -1.88 -19.18
C LYS A 291 -10.79 -1.64 -17.68
N GLY A 292 -9.77 -1.94 -16.87
CA GLY A 292 -9.85 -1.70 -15.43
C GLY A 292 -9.91 -0.23 -15.05
N GLN A 293 -9.28 0.66 -15.83
CA GLN A 293 -9.38 2.10 -15.61
C GLN A 293 -10.77 2.65 -15.90
N GLU A 294 -11.45 2.16 -16.95
CA GLU A 294 -12.85 2.53 -17.20
C GLU A 294 -13.76 2.00 -16.10
N ALA A 295 -13.57 0.76 -15.64
CA ALA A 295 -14.33 0.22 -14.51
C ALA A 295 -14.11 1.00 -13.20
N ILE A 296 -12.87 1.44 -12.94
CA ILE A 296 -12.57 2.33 -11.80
C ILE A 296 -13.25 3.68 -11.97
N TRP A 297 -13.26 4.25 -13.17
CA TRP A 297 -13.96 5.51 -13.44
C TRP A 297 -15.45 5.39 -13.11
N GLU A 298 -16.10 4.30 -13.48
CA GLU A 298 -17.53 4.09 -13.25
C GLU A 298 -17.87 3.71 -11.79
N LEU A 299 -17.06 2.85 -11.16
CA LEU A 299 -17.42 2.16 -9.91
C LEU A 299 -16.46 2.45 -8.74
N GLY A 300 -15.43 3.27 -8.95
CA GLY A 300 -14.32 3.46 -8.01
C GLY A 300 -14.54 4.55 -6.95
N LEU A 301 -15.62 5.33 -7.02
CA LEU A 301 -16.01 6.28 -5.97
C LEU A 301 -16.67 5.53 -4.82
N LEU A 302 -15.89 4.91 -3.94
CA LEU A 302 -16.43 4.04 -2.89
C LEU A 302 -17.18 4.83 -1.81
N ARG A 303 -18.19 4.20 -1.20
CA ARG A 303 -18.91 4.75 -0.03
C ARG A 303 -18.16 4.62 1.30
N LYS A 304 -16.99 3.98 1.32
CA LYS A 304 -16.11 3.92 2.49
C LYS A 304 -15.28 5.20 2.59
N GLU A 305 -14.73 5.50 3.76
CA GLU A 305 -13.76 6.59 3.89
C GLU A 305 -12.62 6.49 2.85
N PRO A 306 -12.08 7.63 2.35
CA PRO A 306 -11.08 7.65 1.29
C PRO A 306 -9.69 7.14 1.71
N SER A 307 -9.56 5.84 1.99
CA SER A 307 -8.29 5.19 2.29
C SER A 307 -7.54 4.70 1.04
N LEU A 308 -6.28 4.29 1.21
CA LEU A 308 -5.45 3.75 0.13
C LEU A 308 -5.79 2.29 -0.23
N CYS A 309 -6.17 1.46 0.74
CA CYS A 309 -6.45 0.05 0.49
C CYS A 309 -7.82 -0.17 -0.15
N HIS A 310 -8.84 0.54 0.32
CA HIS A 310 -10.23 0.30 -0.06
C HIS A 310 -11.09 1.55 0.02
N GLY A 311 -10.54 2.67 -0.44
CA GLY A 311 -11.23 3.95 -0.55
C GLY A 311 -10.92 4.66 -1.88
N ILE A 312 -11.50 5.85 -2.03
CA ILE A 312 -11.37 6.67 -3.24
C ILE A 312 -9.91 7.01 -3.55
N LEU A 313 -9.08 7.28 -2.53
CA LEU A 313 -7.67 7.64 -2.75
C LEU A 313 -6.91 6.52 -3.45
N GLY A 314 -7.02 5.27 -2.99
CA GLY A 314 -6.37 4.12 -3.65
C GLY A 314 -6.82 3.91 -5.10
N ASN A 315 -8.10 4.16 -5.36
CA ASN A 315 -8.68 4.03 -6.70
C ASN A 315 -8.21 5.15 -7.63
N ALA A 316 -8.14 6.38 -7.13
CA ALA A 316 -7.69 7.55 -7.89
C ALA A 316 -6.29 7.35 -8.48
N LEU A 317 -5.38 6.71 -7.74
CA LEU A 317 -4.00 6.45 -8.18
C LEU A 317 -3.92 5.53 -9.42
N ASN A 318 -4.96 4.74 -9.67
CA ASN A 318 -5.04 3.87 -10.84
C ASN A 318 -5.57 4.61 -12.09
N LEU A 319 -6.17 5.79 -11.95
CA LEU A 319 -6.52 6.62 -13.11
C LEU A 319 -5.27 7.34 -13.64
N PRO A 320 -5.12 7.56 -14.95
CA PRO A 320 -4.03 8.39 -15.49
C PRO A 320 -4.05 9.79 -14.87
N ARG A 321 -2.88 10.45 -14.81
CA ARG A 321 -2.83 11.87 -14.41
C ARG A 321 -3.68 12.71 -15.37
N GLY A 322 -4.51 13.58 -14.81
CA GLY A 322 -5.42 14.43 -15.56
C GLY A 322 -6.81 14.53 -14.92
N PRO A 323 -7.81 15.05 -15.65
CA PRO A 323 -9.10 15.45 -15.08
C PRO A 323 -9.85 14.34 -14.34
N ARG A 324 -9.79 13.09 -14.82
CA ARG A 324 -10.45 11.95 -14.15
C ARG A 324 -9.84 11.65 -12.78
N ARG A 325 -8.51 11.68 -12.65
CA ARG A 325 -7.81 11.49 -11.37
C ARG A 325 -8.10 12.66 -10.43
N GLU A 326 -8.02 13.89 -10.93
CA GLU A 326 -8.30 15.10 -10.13
C GLU A 326 -9.74 15.12 -9.61
N HIS A 327 -10.70 14.68 -10.43
CA HIS A 327 -12.08 14.53 -10.01
C HIS A 327 -12.21 13.62 -8.79
N PHE A 328 -11.61 12.43 -8.83
CA PHE A 328 -11.64 11.51 -7.68
C PHE A 328 -10.98 12.13 -6.43
N LEU A 329 -9.82 12.76 -6.59
CA LEU A 329 -9.10 13.38 -5.47
C LEU A 329 -9.88 14.55 -4.86
N SER A 330 -10.55 15.37 -5.69
CA SER A 330 -11.35 16.51 -5.22
C SER A 330 -12.54 16.07 -4.36
N LEU A 331 -13.14 14.92 -4.67
CA LEU A 331 -14.25 14.33 -3.93
C LEU A 331 -13.81 13.67 -2.62
N ALA A 332 -12.51 13.45 -2.46
CA ALA A 332 -11.89 12.89 -1.27
C ALA A 332 -11.30 13.96 -0.34
N THR A 333 -11.64 15.23 -0.50
CA THR A 333 -11.25 16.32 0.42
C THR A 333 -12.18 16.37 1.64
N VAL A 334 -11.72 16.97 2.75
CA VAL A 334 -12.53 17.15 3.97
C VAL A 334 -13.83 17.85 3.67
N GLU A 335 -13.76 18.96 2.92
CA GLU A 335 -14.92 19.79 2.60
C GLU A 335 -15.90 19.05 1.69
N ALA A 336 -15.40 18.36 0.66
CA ALA A 336 -16.25 17.58 -0.24
C ALA A 336 -16.94 16.43 0.50
N MET A 337 -16.21 15.73 1.37
CA MET A 337 -16.78 14.66 2.20
C MET A 337 -17.82 15.20 3.18
N ALA A 338 -17.56 16.31 3.86
CA ALA A 338 -18.51 16.93 4.79
C ALA A 338 -19.79 17.36 4.06
N LYS A 339 -19.65 17.97 2.87
CA LYS A 339 -20.78 18.32 2.01
C LYS A 339 -21.57 17.09 1.59
N ALA A 340 -20.90 16.03 1.14
CA ALA A 340 -21.57 14.79 0.75
C ALA A 340 -22.27 14.09 1.94
N LYS A 341 -21.64 14.03 3.13
CA LYS A 341 -22.26 13.52 4.37
C LYS A 341 -23.49 14.32 4.80
N SER A 342 -23.51 15.63 4.53
CA SER A 342 -24.69 16.47 4.80
C SER A 342 -25.90 16.11 3.94
N ALA A 343 -25.65 15.55 2.75
CA ALA A 343 -26.70 15.09 1.83
C ALA A 343 -27.07 13.61 2.06
N ASP A 344 -26.10 12.76 2.38
CA ASP A 344 -26.29 11.34 2.70
C ASP A 344 -25.38 10.95 3.90
N PRO A 345 -25.93 10.92 5.13
CA PRO A 345 -25.16 10.62 6.35
C PRO A 345 -24.51 9.23 6.38
N GLU A 346 -24.98 8.29 5.54
CA GLU A 346 -24.43 6.94 5.43
C GLU A 346 -23.20 6.87 4.52
N LEU A 347 -22.78 7.99 3.91
CA LEU A 347 -21.55 8.05 3.12
C LEU A 347 -20.29 8.10 3.98
N PHE A 348 -19.22 7.53 3.44
CA PHE A 348 -17.89 7.46 4.04
C PHE A 348 -17.93 6.86 5.44
N SER A 349 -18.50 5.66 5.53
CA SER A 349 -18.44 4.86 6.75
C SER A 349 -16.98 4.51 7.06
N PRO A 350 -16.55 4.60 8.33
CA PRO A 350 -15.21 4.19 8.74
C PRO A 350 -14.92 2.74 8.37
N ALA A 351 -13.70 2.49 7.89
CA ALA A 351 -13.22 1.16 7.50
C ALA A 351 -11.75 0.96 7.89
N ASP A 352 -11.37 1.53 9.04
CA ASP A 352 -10.05 1.46 9.66
C ASP A 352 -9.89 0.29 10.64
N TYR A 353 -10.99 -0.45 10.89
CA TYR A 353 -11.07 -1.58 11.81
C TYR A 353 -10.64 -1.22 13.25
N GLY A 354 -10.93 0.02 13.67
CA GLY A 354 -10.58 0.52 15.00
C GLY A 354 -9.08 0.78 15.20
N CYS A 355 -8.31 0.89 14.12
CA CYS A 355 -6.86 1.10 14.18
C CYS A 355 -6.51 2.57 13.92
N ASP A 356 -6.25 3.32 14.98
CA ASP A 356 -6.02 4.76 14.87
C ASP A 356 -4.73 5.16 14.13
N MET A 357 -3.72 4.31 14.15
CA MET A 357 -2.44 4.52 13.44
C MET A 357 -2.35 3.63 12.20
N SER A 358 -3.31 3.67 11.26
CA SER A 358 -3.21 2.88 10.02
C SER A 358 -2.87 3.74 8.81
N LEU A 359 -1.81 3.39 8.09
CA LEU A 359 -1.43 4.07 6.85
C LEU A 359 -2.38 3.75 5.69
N PHE A 360 -2.79 2.48 5.56
CA PHE A 360 -3.53 2.02 4.40
C PHE A 360 -5.05 2.09 4.55
N PHE A 361 -5.56 2.04 5.78
CA PHE A 361 -6.99 1.92 6.05
C PHE A 361 -7.65 3.20 6.54
N LYS A 362 -6.87 4.10 7.16
CA LYS A 362 -7.40 5.33 7.75
C LYS A 362 -7.26 6.51 6.79
N TYR A 363 -8.29 7.35 6.79
CA TYR A 363 -8.26 8.63 6.10
C TYR A 363 -7.72 9.70 7.05
N HIS A 364 -6.52 10.20 6.78
CA HIS A 364 -5.82 11.20 7.60
C HIS A 364 -6.08 12.59 7.04
N SER A 365 -7.16 13.21 7.48
CA SER A 365 -7.52 14.57 7.11
C SER A 365 -7.95 15.34 8.34
N GLU A 366 -7.56 16.60 8.44
CA GLU A 366 -8.03 17.45 9.52
C GLU A 366 -9.56 17.52 9.55
N LYS A 367 -10.18 16.96 10.59
CA LYS A 367 -11.45 17.52 11.05
C LYS A 367 -11.12 18.90 11.60
N VAL A 368 -11.60 19.96 10.93
CA VAL A 368 -12.00 21.18 11.67
C VAL A 368 -13.12 20.72 12.59
N ASN A 369 -12.75 20.29 13.81
CA ASN A 369 -13.72 19.95 14.83
C ASN A 369 -14.49 21.22 15.16
N SER A 370 -15.71 21.30 14.62
CA SER A 370 -16.78 22.12 15.15
C SER A 370 -17.12 21.64 16.56
N ALA A 371 -16.38 22.13 17.57
CA ALA A 371 -16.82 22.34 18.96
C ALA A 371 -15.63 22.65 19.88
N VAL A 372 -15.12 23.89 19.84
CA VAL A 372 -14.80 24.70 21.02
C VAL A 372 -14.97 26.17 20.59
N GLY A 373 -15.68 26.95 21.39
CA GLY A 373 -16.26 28.23 20.99
C GLY A 373 -15.29 29.38 20.73
N CYS A 374 -15.83 30.38 20.03
CA CYS A 374 -15.49 31.80 20.09
C CYS A 374 -14.02 32.18 19.83
N VAL A 375 -13.71 32.71 18.65
CA VAL A 375 -13.51 34.16 18.41
C VAL A 375 -13.29 34.39 16.91
N ASP A 376 -14.24 35.14 16.36
CA ASP A 376 -14.23 36.02 15.20
C ASP A 376 -12.91 36.34 14.45
N ARG A 377 -13.09 36.35 13.12
CA ARG A 377 -12.56 37.28 12.10
C ARG A 377 -11.05 37.21 11.79
N TYR A 378 -10.72 36.96 10.51
CA TYR A 378 -10.31 37.99 9.53
C TYR A 378 -9.79 37.32 8.23
N CYS A 379 -10.28 37.81 7.09
CA CYS A 379 -9.60 38.06 5.80
C CYS A 379 -8.74 36.93 5.14
N SER A 380 -9.13 36.29 4.02
CA SER A 380 -9.27 36.77 2.61
C SER A 380 -7.98 36.71 1.75
N TRP A 381 -8.13 36.24 0.49
CA TRP A 381 -7.25 36.37 -0.72
C TRP A 381 -6.04 35.40 -0.80
N ALA A 382 -5.56 34.89 -1.94
CA ALA A 382 -5.89 34.94 -3.38
C ALA A 382 -5.23 33.69 -4.05
N ARG A 383 -5.93 32.96 -4.93
CA ARG A 383 -5.67 32.88 -6.39
C ARG A 383 -4.21 33.12 -6.83
N LEU A 384 -3.53 32.07 -7.31
CA LEU A 384 -2.97 32.06 -8.67
C LEU A 384 -2.43 30.69 -9.10
N SER A 385 -2.60 30.43 -10.38
CA SER A 385 -2.08 29.32 -11.20
C SER A 385 -0.66 29.59 -11.70
N ILE A 386 0.21 28.56 -11.82
CA ILE A 386 1.36 28.59 -12.74
C ILE A 386 1.66 27.20 -13.34
N ARG A 387 1.73 27.16 -14.68
CA ARG A 387 2.53 26.20 -15.48
C ARG A 387 4.01 26.32 -15.08
N VAL A 388 4.56 25.37 -14.33
CA VAL A 388 6.02 25.24 -14.22
C VAL A 388 6.44 23.91 -14.84
N ARG A 389 7.19 23.99 -15.94
CA ARG A 389 8.10 22.92 -16.37
C ARG A 389 9.21 22.82 -15.31
N ILE A 390 8.98 22.06 -14.24
CA ILE A 390 10.06 21.59 -13.37
C ILE A 390 10.47 20.22 -13.88
N LYS A 391 11.60 20.15 -14.59
CA LYS A 391 12.34 18.90 -14.76
C LYS A 391 12.70 18.43 -13.34
N GLY A 392 12.15 17.31 -12.90
CA GLY A 392 12.75 16.54 -11.79
C GLY A 392 11.85 16.11 -10.62
N LEU A 393 10.57 16.50 -10.55
CA LEU A 393 9.70 16.08 -9.43
C LEU A 393 8.58 15.14 -9.88
N ARG A 394 8.60 13.90 -9.35
CA ARG A 394 7.49 12.94 -9.47
C ARG A 394 6.46 13.20 -8.35
N PRO A 395 5.16 13.39 -8.67
CA PRO A 395 4.07 13.59 -7.71
C PRO A 395 3.94 12.55 -6.59
N LEU A 396 3.58 13.06 -5.40
CA LEU A 396 3.36 12.39 -4.10
C LEU A 396 2.58 11.08 -4.13
N ALA A 397 1.54 11.03 -4.95
CA ALA A 397 0.53 9.99 -4.96
C ALA A 397 1.04 8.71 -5.65
N ASP A 398 1.90 8.86 -6.67
CA ASP A 398 2.50 7.71 -7.34
C ASP A 398 3.49 7.01 -6.40
N ASN A 399 4.20 7.73 -5.53
CA ASN A 399 5.27 7.20 -4.68
C ASN A 399 4.83 6.37 -3.44
N LEU A 400 3.60 6.52 -2.93
CA LEU A 400 3.14 5.81 -1.72
C LEU A 400 2.63 4.39 -2.00
N MET A 401 2.08 4.16 -3.21
CA MET A 401 1.74 2.83 -3.70
C MET A 401 2.83 2.26 -4.64
N GLU A 402 3.59 3.09 -5.38
CA GLU A 402 4.87 2.66 -5.98
C GLU A 402 5.87 2.24 -4.91
N ALA A 403 5.74 2.71 -3.65
CA ALA A 403 6.52 2.17 -2.54
C ALA A 403 6.30 0.67 -2.42
N MET A 404 5.06 0.15 -2.45
CA MET A 404 4.73 -1.29 -2.42
C MET A 404 5.27 -2.06 -3.64
N ALA A 405 5.39 -1.38 -4.78
CA ALA A 405 5.92 -1.90 -6.04
C ALA A 405 7.41 -1.60 -6.27
N TYR A 406 8.13 -1.07 -5.26
CA TYR A 406 9.52 -0.62 -5.29
C TYR A 406 10.23 -0.71 -6.65
N LYS A 407 9.94 0.21 -7.59
CA LYS A 407 10.74 0.36 -8.80
C LYS A 407 12.02 1.10 -8.43
N ALA A 408 13.07 0.36 -8.07
CA ALA A 408 14.41 0.91 -8.18
C ALA A 408 14.62 1.33 -9.66
N PRO A 409 15.14 2.54 -9.94
CA PRO A 409 15.79 2.72 -11.23
C PRO A 409 16.93 1.69 -11.30
N LEU A 410 17.03 1.00 -12.45
CA LEU A 410 18.15 0.13 -12.79
C LEU A 410 19.49 0.84 -12.56
#